data_AF-A0A818MI24-F1
#
_entry.id   AF-A0A818MI24-F1
#
_cell.length_a   1.000
_cell.length_b   1.000
_cell.length_c   1.000
_cell.angle_alpha   90.00
_cell.angle_beta   90.00
_cell.angle_gamma   90.00
#
_symmetry.space_group_name_H-M   'P 1'
#
loop_
_entity.id
_entity.type
_entity.pdbx_description
1 polymer ?
#
loop_
_entity_poly.entity_id
_entity_poly.type
_entity_poly.pdbx_seq_one_letter_code
_entity_poly.pdbx_strand_id
1 'polypeptide(L)'
;MSATFIESTHGKIHLCYLGYRYYGKRKNQNGSEYWICVKCNATATSFADLSVIVRDEHTHLPDGTDKEVLEMRKNLKRKIIEESGPIGRIVEEAYHAIHAQPQSIDFIINLPTIHTIKRLIGILFYLINGK
;
A
#
# COMPACT_ATOMS: atom_id res chain seq x y z
N MET A 1 -8.53 -6.80 -24.20
CA MET A 1 -8.82 -5.75 -23.19
C MET A 1 -8.95 -4.44 -23.95
N SER A 2 -10.04 -3.69 -23.80
CA SER A 2 -10.32 -2.49 -24.59
C SER A 2 -9.81 -1.22 -23.91
N ALA A 3 -9.17 -0.34 -24.68
CA ALA A 3 -8.83 1.01 -24.24
C ALA A 3 -10.08 1.87 -24.10
N THR A 4 -10.15 2.68 -23.05
CA THR A 4 -11.23 3.66 -22.86
C THR A 4 -10.66 5.05 -22.65
N PHE A 5 -11.37 6.06 -23.17
CA PHE A 5 -10.99 7.46 -23.02
C PHE A 5 -12.03 8.16 -22.14
N ILE A 6 -11.55 8.87 -21.12
CA ILE A 6 -12.39 9.57 -20.14
C ILE A 6 -12.01 11.04 -20.15
N GLU A 7 -13.01 11.91 -20.23
CA GLU A 7 -12.81 13.35 -20.09
C GLU A 7 -12.82 13.74 -18.60
N SER A 8 -11.79 14.47 -18.19
CA SER A 8 -11.70 15.12 -16.88
C SER A 8 -12.71 16.26 -16.77
N THR A 9 -13.08 16.63 -15.56
CA THR A 9 -13.91 17.82 -15.28
C THR A 9 -13.34 19.13 -15.83
N HIS A 10 -12.05 19.14 -16.18
CA HIS A 10 -11.36 20.28 -16.79
C HIS A 10 -11.17 20.14 -18.31
N GLY A 11 -11.91 19.24 -18.97
CA GLY A 11 -11.85 19.02 -20.42
C GLY A 11 -10.60 18.28 -20.91
N LYS A 12 -9.79 17.71 -20.01
CA LYS A 12 -8.59 16.95 -20.39
C LYS A 12 -8.94 15.48 -20.60
N ILE A 13 -8.52 14.92 -21.73
CA ILE A 13 -8.74 13.50 -22.03
C ILE A 13 -7.68 12.65 -21.31
N HIS A 14 -8.15 11.56 -20.69
CA HIS A 14 -7.35 10.53 -20.06
C HIS A 14 -7.57 9.19 -20.75
N LEU A 15 -6.48 8.47 -20.99
CA LEU A 15 -6.52 7.08 -21.44
C LEU A 15 -6.59 6.17 -20.21
N CYS A 16 -7.51 5.21 -20.22
CA CYS A 16 -7.60 4.14 -19.26
C CYS A 16 -7.30 2.82 -19.97
N TYR A 17 -6.25 2.13 -19.54
CA TYR A 17 -5.84 0.87 -20.14
C TYR A 17 -5.18 -0.02 -19.07
N LEU A 18 -5.54 -1.30 -19.04
CA LEU A 18 -5.06 -2.28 -18.04
C LEU A 18 -5.23 -1.83 -16.58
N GLY A 19 -6.28 -1.04 -16.30
CA GLY A 19 -6.55 -0.50 -14.96
C GLY A 19 -5.64 0.67 -14.56
N TYR A 20 -4.81 1.19 -15.47
CA TYR A 20 -3.98 2.37 -15.29
C TYR A 20 -4.56 3.58 -16.02
N ARG A 21 -4.43 4.76 -15.42
CA ARG A 21 -4.75 6.04 -16.06
C ARG A 21 -3.51 6.75 -16.56
N TYR A 22 -3.63 7.32 -17.74
CA TYR A 22 -2.62 8.12 -18.40
C TYR A 22 -3.19 9.47 -18.85
N TYR A 23 -2.34 10.49 -18.92
CA TYR A 23 -2.69 11.79 -19.51
C TYR A 23 -1.98 11.98 -20.86
N GLY A 24 -2.65 12.64 -21.79
CA GLY A 24 -2.12 12.89 -23.13
C GLY A 24 -1.00 13.93 -23.08
N LYS A 25 0.13 13.65 -23.73
CA LYS A 25 1.26 14.59 -23.82
C LYS A 25 1.40 15.19 -25.22
N ARG A 26 1.31 14.35 -26.26
CA ARG A 26 1.47 14.78 -27.65
C ARG A 26 0.78 13.84 -28.61
N LYS A 27 0.36 14.40 -29.75
CA LYS A 27 -0.09 13.67 -30.93
C LYS A 27 1.04 13.63 -31.96
N ASN A 28 1.34 12.44 -32.45
CA ASN A 28 2.36 12.24 -33.47
C ASN A 28 1.75 12.47 -34.87
N GLN A 29 2.59 12.74 -35.87
CA GLN A 29 2.15 12.99 -37.25
C GLN A 29 1.44 11.77 -37.89
N ASN A 30 1.76 10.56 -37.44
CA ASN A 30 1.10 9.33 -37.87
C ASN A 30 -0.27 9.08 -37.22
N GLY A 31 -0.80 10.05 -36.47
CA GLY A 31 -2.08 9.95 -35.79
C GLY A 31 -2.05 9.19 -34.46
N SER A 32 -0.90 8.59 -34.08
CA SER A 32 -0.74 7.98 -32.76
C SER A 32 -0.63 9.03 -31.66
N GLU A 33 -1.10 8.71 -30.47
CA GLU A 33 -1.07 9.60 -29.31
C GLU A 33 -0.19 9.00 -28.22
N TYR A 34 0.63 9.86 -27.60
CA TYR A 34 1.57 9.48 -26.56
C TYR A 34 1.04 9.90 -25.20
N TRP A 35 1.07 8.95 -24.27
CA TRP A 35 0.46 9.03 -22.96
C TRP A 35 1.49 8.72 -21.87
N ILE A 36 1.38 9.42 -20.75
CA ILE A 36 2.19 9.19 -19.55
C ILE A 36 1.27 8.85 -18.39
N CYS A 37 1.66 7.86 -17.58
CA CYS A 37 0.90 7.49 -16.40
C CYS A 37 0.73 8.69 -15.44
N VAL A 38 -0.43 8.77 -14.80
CA VAL A 38 -0.72 9.85 -13.84
C VAL A 38 0.12 9.74 -12.56
N LYS A 39 0.61 8.54 -12.22
CA LYS A 39 1.30 8.26 -10.95
C LYS A 39 2.80 7.95 -11.08
N CYS A 40 3.27 7.56 -12.26
CA CYS A 40 4.67 7.22 -12.50
C CYS A 40 5.11 7.62 -13.92
N ASN A 41 6.35 7.29 -14.28
CA ASN A 41 6.92 7.62 -15.59
C ASN A 41 6.60 6.60 -16.69
N ALA A 42 5.74 5.61 -16.42
CA ALA A 42 5.40 4.59 -17.41
C ALA A 42 4.60 5.19 -18.58
N THR A 43 4.92 4.78 -19.80
CA THR A 43 4.38 5.40 -21.00
C THR A 43 3.60 4.43 -21.89
N ALA A 44 2.61 4.98 -22.60
CA ALA A 44 1.79 4.24 -23.53
C ALA A 44 1.60 5.02 -24.83
N THR A 45 1.41 4.30 -25.93
CA THR A 45 1.05 4.88 -27.24
C THR A 45 -0.26 4.26 -27.70
N SER A 46 -1.26 5.10 -28.00
CA SER A 46 -2.53 4.66 -28.58
C SER A 46 -2.58 4.97 -30.08
N PHE A 47 -3.33 4.17 -30.82
CA PHE A 47 -3.52 4.31 -32.26
C PHE A 47 -5.01 4.48 -32.59
N ALA A 48 -5.30 4.84 -33.85
CA ALA A 48 -6.66 5.09 -34.32
C ALA A 48 -7.56 3.84 -34.29
N ASP A 49 -6.96 2.65 -34.34
CA ASP A 49 -7.64 1.35 -34.22
C ASP A 49 -7.93 0.94 -32.76
N LEU A 50 -7.73 1.86 -31.80
CA LEU A 50 -7.87 1.64 -30.36
C LEU A 50 -6.84 0.67 -29.77
N SER A 51 -5.82 0.26 -30.53
CA SER A 51 -4.71 -0.49 -29.98
C SER A 51 -3.85 0.40 -29.09
N VAL A 52 -3.30 -0.20 -28.03
CA VAL A 52 -2.43 0.50 -27.06
C VAL A 52 -1.19 -0.35 -26.79
N ILE A 53 -0.03 0.27 -26.99
CA ILE A 53 1.27 -0.31 -26.67
C ILE A 53 1.79 0.37 -25.41
N VAL A 54 1.96 -0.40 -24.34
CA VAL A 54 2.64 0.03 -23.11
C VAL A 54 4.13 -0.24 -23.27
N ARG A 55 4.97 0.78 -23.04
CA ARG A 55 6.42 0.70 -23.26
C ARG A 55 7.22 0.39 -22.00
N ASP A 56 6.68 0.77 -20.85
CA ASP A 56 7.37 0.73 -19.57
C ASP A 56 6.51 0.00 -18.53
N GLU A 57 7.15 -0.68 -17.58
CA GLU A 57 6.46 -1.30 -16.46
C GLU A 57 6.03 -0.26 -15.40
N HIS A 58 4.87 -0.50 -14.79
CA HIS A 58 4.38 0.34 -13.71
C HIS A 58 5.02 -0.04 -12.38
N THR A 59 5.47 0.96 -11.62
CA THR A 59 5.97 0.78 -10.24
C THR A 59 4.88 0.87 -9.16
N HIS A 60 3.61 0.81 -9.58
CA HIS A 60 2.45 0.88 -8.70
C HIS A 60 1.34 -0.04 -9.20
N LEU A 61 0.39 -0.35 -8.32
CA LEU A 61 -0.77 -1.16 -8.67
C LEU A 61 -1.74 -0.37 -9.56
N PRO A 62 -2.62 -1.06 -10.30
CA PRO A 62 -3.71 -0.43 -11.03
C PRO A 62 -4.57 0.46 -10.14
N ASP A 63 -5.14 1.53 -10.71
CA ASP A 63 -5.91 2.53 -9.97
C ASP A 63 -7.12 1.95 -9.22
N GLY A 64 -7.76 0.91 -9.78
CA GLY A 64 -8.86 0.21 -9.11
C GLY A 64 -8.41 -0.51 -7.85
N THR A 65 -7.28 -1.22 -7.94
CA THR A 65 -6.67 -1.96 -6.82
C THR A 65 -6.13 -1.01 -5.74
N ASP A 66 -5.54 0.12 -6.14
CA ASP A 66 -5.07 1.14 -5.19
C ASP A 66 -6.20 1.69 -4.32
N LYS A 67 -7.40 1.86 -4.88
CA LYS A 67 -8.57 2.34 -4.13
C LYS A 67 -9.00 1.33 -3.06
N GLU A 68 -9.06 0.04 -3.41
CA GLU A 68 -9.40 -1.04 -2.48
C GLU A 68 -8.37 -1.14 -1.35
N VAL A 69 -7.07 -1.10 -1.68
CA VAL A 69 -6.00 -1.13 -0.69
C VAL A 69 -6.03 0.09 0.24
N LEU A 70 -6.32 1.27 -0.29
CA LEU A 70 -6.47 2.48 0.52
C LEU A 70 -7.66 2.35 1.47
N GLU A 71 -8.77 1.80 1.00
CA GLU A 71 -9.96 1.58 1.83
C GLU A 71 -9.72 0.54 2.92
N MET A 72 -9.03 -0.56 2.60
CA MET A 72 -8.59 -1.54 3.59
C MET A 72 -7.69 -0.90 4.66
N ARG A 73 -6.74 -0.04 4.26
CA ARG A 73 -5.90 0.70 5.23
C ARG A 73 -6.71 1.63 6.12
N LYS A 74 -7.70 2.35 5.58
CA LYS A 74 -8.60 3.21 6.37
C LYS A 74 -9.40 2.39 7.37
N ASN A 75 -9.97 1.28 6.92
CA ASN A 75 -10.75 0.38 7.77
C ASN A 75 -9.91 -0.18 8.92
N LEU A 76 -8.65 -0.57 8.66
CA LEU A 76 -7.73 -1.03 9.70
C LEU A 76 -7.38 0.09 10.69
N LYS A 77 -7.08 1.30 10.22
CA LYS A 77 -6.83 2.45 11.09
C LYS A 77 -8.03 2.76 11.97
N ARG A 78 -9.23 2.73 11.40
CA ARG A 78 -10.48 2.94 12.14
C ARG A 78 -10.67 1.87 13.22
N LYS A 79 -10.50 0.60 12.88
CA LYS A 79 -10.53 -0.50 13.88
C LYS A 79 -9.52 -0.30 14.99
N ILE A 80 -8.28 0.07 14.67
CA ILE A 80 -7.27 0.33 15.70
C ILE A 80 -7.70 1.48 16.63
N ILE A 81 -8.34 2.54 16.11
CA ILE A 81 -8.80 3.67 16.94
C ILE A 81 -10.04 3.30 17.76
N GLU A 82 -10.97 2.56 17.18
CA GLU A 82 -12.26 2.20 17.80
C GLU A 82 -12.14 1.01 18.77
N GLU A 83 -11.27 0.05 18.45
CA GLU A 83 -10.99 -1.14 19.24
C GLU A 83 -9.70 -0.98 20.07
N SER A 84 -9.00 0.18 20.01
CA SER A 84 -7.99 0.50 21.03
C SER A 84 -8.70 0.73 22.34
N GLY A 85 -8.90 -0.35 23.09
CA GLY A 85 -8.95 -0.25 24.53
C GLY A 85 -7.71 0.52 25.02
N PRO A 86 -7.81 1.25 26.15
CA PRO A 86 -6.63 1.83 26.76
C PRO A 86 -5.55 0.76 26.86
N ILE A 87 -4.29 1.09 26.56
CA ILE A 87 -3.16 0.15 26.74
C ILE A 87 -3.23 -0.50 28.13
N GLY A 88 -3.69 0.24 29.15
CA GLY A 88 -3.96 -0.28 30.49
C GLY A 88 -4.94 -1.46 30.52
N ARG A 89 -6.04 -1.42 29.77
CA ARG A 89 -7.02 -2.51 29.72
C ARG A 89 -6.46 -3.77 29.05
N ILE A 90 -5.70 -3.61 27.96
CA ILE A 90 -5.03 -4.73 27.28
C ILE A 90 -3.98 -5.35 28.21
N VAL A 91 -3.24 -4.52 28.96
CA VAL A 91 -2.25 -4.97 29.95
C VAL A 91 -2.92 -5.67 31.13
N GLU A 92 -4.04 -5.16 31.65
CA GLU A 92 -4.82 -5.77 32.72
C GLU A 92 -5.42 -7.11 32.30
N GLU A 93 -6.03 -7.19 31.12
CA GLU A 93 -6.59 -8.44 30.59
C GLU A 93 -5.49 -9.51 30.42
N ALA A 94 -4.31 -9.12 29.92
CA ALA A 94 -3.15 -10.00 29.83
C ALA A 94 -2.63 -10.41 31.22
N TYR A 95 -2.54 -9.48 32.17
CA TYR A 95 -2.09 -9.74 33.54
C TYR A 95 -3.00 -10.75 34.25
N HIS A 96 -4.32 -10.56 34.13
CA HIS A 96 -5.30 -11.48 34.71
C HIS A 96 -5.27 -12.86 34.05
N ALA A 97 -5.14 -12.94 32.72
CA ALA A 97 -5.03 -14.21 32.02
C ALA A 97 -3.79 -15.01 32.43
N ILE A 98 -2.67 -14.32 32.67
CA ILE A 98 -1.44 -14.93 33.18
C ILE A 98 -1.68 -15.43 34.62
N HIS A 99 -2.13 -14.59 35.53
CA HIS A 99 -2.31 -15.00 36.94
C HIS A 99 -3.42 -16.04 37.18
N ALA A 100 -4.37 -16.21 36.26
CA ALA A 100 -5.42 -17.23 36.36
C ALA A 100 -4.92 -18.67 36.08
N GLN A 101 -3.72 -18.85 35.53
CA GLN A 101 -3.15 -20.17 35.26
C GLN A 101 -2.02 -20.50 36.25
N PRO A 102 -2.12 -21.57 37.07
CA PRO A 102 -1.11 -21.90 38.09
C PRO A 102 0.30 -22.17 37.53
N GLN A 103 0.42 -22.49 36.23
CA GLN A 103 1.67 -22.83 35.55
C GLN A 103 2.36 -21.63 34.89
N SER A 104 1.76 -20.43 34.96
CA SER A 104 2.20 -19.24 34.23
C SER A 104 3.30 -18.43 34.93
N ILE A 105 3.49 -18.65 36.24
CA ILE A 105 4.48 -17.92 37.04
C ILE A 105 5.90 -18.22 36.52
N ASP A 106 6.18 -19.45 36.12
CA ASP A 106 7.48 -19.85 35.54
C ASP A 106 7.77 -19.16 34.20
N PHE A 107 6.74 -18.77 33.44
CA PHE A 107 6.91 -18.01 32.20
C PHE A 107 7.22 -16.52 32.46
N ILE A 108 6.68 -15.92 33.52
CA ILE A 108 6.91 -14.50 33.84
C ILE A 108 8.35 -14.27 34.33
N ILE A 109 8.90 -15.20 35.11
CA ILE A 109 10.26 -15.06 35.67
C ILE A 109 11.32 -15.11 34.56
N ASN A 110 11.00 -15.79 33.45
CA ASN A 110 11.88 -15.91 32.28
C ASN A 110 11.63 -14.84 31.21
N LEU A 111 10.77 -13.84 31.45
CA LEU A 111 10.62 -12.75 30.50
C LEU A 111 11.91 -11.91 30.45
N PRO A 112 12.53 -11.75 29.27
CA PRO A 112 13.70 -10.89 29.13
C PRO A 112 13.32 -9.47 29.52
N THR A 113 14.19 -8.82 30.30
CA THR A 113 13.95 -7.44 30.75
C THR A 113 13.78 -6.50 29.55
N ILE A 114 13.09 -5.37 29.76
CA ILE A 114 12.92 -4.33 28.72
C ILE A 114 14.27 -3.90 28.13
N HIS A 115 15.33 -3.89 28.93
CA HIS A 115 16.68 -3.60 28.45
C HIS A 115 17.19 -4.68 27.48
N THR A 116 16.98 -5.96 27.81
CA THR A 116 17.33 -7.09 26.94
C THR A 116 16.54 -7.04 25.63
N ILE A 117 15.24 -6.72 25.67
CA ILE A 117 14.39 -6.58 24.48
C ILE A 117 14.87 -5.42 23.60
N LYS A 118 15.16 -4.24 24.20
CA LYS A 118 15.70 -3.08 23.46
C LYS A 118 17.04 -3.40 22.78
N ARG A 119 17.91 -4.14 23.46
CA ARG A 119 19.20 -4.57 22.90
C ARG A 119 19.00 -5.55 21.75
N LEU A 120 18.08 -6.51 21.86
CA LEU A 120 17.77 -7.47 20.78
C LEU A 120 17.16 -6.78 19.56
N ILE A 121 16.26 -5.82 19.75
CA ILE A 121 15.67 -5.03 18.65
C ILE A 121 16.73 -4.15 17.99
N GLY A 122 17.62 -3.52 18.77
CA GLY A 122 18.74 -2.75 18.24
C GLY A 122 19.72 -3.60 17.41
N ILE A 123 20.00 -4.82 17.86
CA ILE A 123 20.81 -5.79 17.10
C ILE A 123 20.08 -6.22 15.83
N LEU A 124 18.77 -6.48 15.89
CA LEU A 124 17.97 -6.82 14.71
C LEU A 124 17.98 -5.68 13.68
N PHE A 125 17.84 -4.44 14.12
CA PHE A 125 17.90 -3.26 13.26
C PHE A 125 19.27 -3.09 12.60
N TYR A 126 20.35 -3.38 13.33
CA TYR A 126 21.71 -3.34 12.80
C TYR A 126 21.99 -4.47 11.81
N LEU A 127 21.43 -5.67 12.02
CA LEU A 127 21.56 -6.81 11.10
C LEU A 127 20.72 -6.65 9.82
N ILE A 128 19.60 -5.91 9.89
CA ILE A 128 18.72 -5.66 8.74
C ILE A 128 19.18 -4.47 7.90
N ASN A 129 19.77 -3.43 8.53
CA ASN A 129 20.17 -2.20 7.85
C ASN A 129 21.69 -2.01 7.74
N GLY A 130 22.48 -2.96 8.24
CA GLY A 130 23.94 -2.96 8.16
C GLY A 130 24.45 -3.67 6.91
N LYS A 131 24.21 -3.10 5.73
CA LYS A 131 25.07 -3.13 4.53
C LYS A 131 24.64 -2.03 3.57
#